data_AF-A0A9E1WH66-F1
#
_entry.id   AF-A0A9E1WH66-F1
#
_cell.length_a   1.000
_cell.length_b   1.000
_cell.length_c   1.000
_cell.angle_alpha   90.00
_cell.angle_beta   90.00
_cell.angle_gamma   90.00
#
_symmetry.space_group_name_H-M   'P 1'
#
loop_
_entity.id
_entity.type
_entity.pdbx_description
1 polymer ?
#
loop_
_entity_poly.entity_id
_entity_poly.type
_entity_poly.pdbx_seq_one_letter_code
_entity_poly.pdbx_strand_id
1 'polypeptide(L)'
;MQLIDLAEQRRLPDYLIRLGIRHLLKVRLRDEYADDVELQSQRYDQLLDELRQSPIAIETDAANQQHYEVPADFFRLSLGEHLKYSSCYWDKETQNLDQAEAHMLQLYVQRAELKDGQNILELGCGWGSLTLFMAKQLPN
;
A
#
# COMPACT_ATOMS: atom_id res chain seq x y z
N MET A 1 29.96 -0.57 -10.10
CA MET A 1 28.76 0.20 -9.77
C MET A 1 27.56 -0.68 -10.05
N GLN A 2 26.73 -0.95 -9.05
CA GLN A 2 25.57 -1.80 -9.19
C GLN A 2 24.48 -1.09 -10.03
N LEU A 3 23.54 -1.86 -10.60
CA LEU A 3 22.44 -1.28 -11.36
C LEU A 3 21.55 -0.36 -10.51
N ILE A 4 21.48 -0.61 -9.20
CA ILE A 4 20.71 0.21 -8.26
C ILE A 4 21.36 1.60 -8.09
N ASP A 5 22.68 1.67 -7.90
CA ASP A 5 23.44 2.92 -7.83
C ASP A 5 23.22 3.79 -9.09
N LEU A 6 23.17 3.15 -10.26
CA LEU A 6 22.90 3.82 -11.55
C LEU A 6 21.48 4.39 -11.62
N ALA A 7 20.49 3.69 -11.05
CA ALA A 7 19.11 4.16 -10.98
C ALA A 7 18.98 5.35 -10.02
N GLU A 8 19.58 5.27 -8.84
CA GLU A 8 19.57 6.33 -7.81
C GLU A 8 20.24 7.61 -8.31
N GLN A 9 21.32 7.49 -9.08
CA GLN A 9 22.02 8.62 -9.70
C GLN A 9 21.29 9.16 -10.96
N ARG A 10 20.09 8.66 -11.29
CA ARG A 10 19.30 9.03 -12.48
C ARG A 10 20.05 8.81 -13.80
N ARG A 11 20.95 7.83 -13.84
CA ARG A 11 21.75 7.47 -15.02
C ARG A 11 21.07 6.42 -15.90
N LEU A 12 19.96 5.83 -15.44
CA LEU A 12 19.14 4.91 -16.20
C LEU A 12 17.82 5.57 -16.63
N PRO A 13 17.42 5.47 -17.90
CA PRO A 13 16.09 5.89 -18.33
C PRO A 13 15.00 4.96 -17.75
N ASP A 14 13.82 5.52 -17.51
CA ASP A 14 12.66 4.83 -16.91
C ASP A 14 12.33 3.48 -17.53
N TYR A 15 12.43 3.35 -18.86
CA TYR A 15 12.09 2.09 -19.53
C TYR A 15 13.06 0.96 -19.14
N LEU A 16 14.34 1.25 -18.91
CA LEU A 16 15.31 0.26 -18.42
C LEU A 16 15.03 -0.10 -16.95
N ILE A 17 14.69 0.89 -16.12
CA ILE A 17 14.28 0.64 -14.73
C ILE A 17 13.06 -0.28 -14.69
N ARG A 18 12.03 0.02 -15.49
CA ARG A 18 10.82 -0.82 -15.61
C ARG A 18 11.13 -2.22 -16.14
N LEU A 19 12.09 -2.39 -17.05
CA LEU A 19 12.52 -3.72 -17.50
C LEU A 19 13.17 -4.51 -16.36
N GLY A 20 14.04 -3.89 -15.58
CA GLY A 20 14.64 -4.50 -14.38
C GLY A 20 13.60 -4.92 -13.36
N ILE A 21 12.64 -4.04 -13.03
CA ILE A 21 11.53 -4.35 -12.12
C ILE A 21 10.74 -5.57 -12.63
N ARG A 22 10.34 -5.59 -13.90
CA ARG A 22 9.60 -6.74 -14.47
C ARG A 22 10.39 -8.05 -14.43
N HIS A 23 11.71 -7.98 -14.60
CA HIS A 23 12.56 -9.16 -14.45
C HIS A 23 12.54 -9.69 -13.01
N LEU A 24 12.73 -8.83 -12.01
CA LEU A 24 12.69 -9.21 -10.60
C LEU A 24 11.32 -9.78 -10.20
N LEU A 25 10.23 -9.18 -10.68
CA LEU A 25 8.88 -9.71 -10.47
C LEU A 25 8.71 -11.12 -11.09
N LYS A 26 9.25 -11.38 -12.28
CA LYS A 26 9.25 -12.72 -12.89
C LYS A 26 10.09 -13.73 -12.11
N VAL A 27 11.21 -13.30 -11.52
CA VAL A 27 11.99 -14.15 -10.62
C VAL A 27 11.14 -14.50 -9.41
N ARG A 28 10.52 -13.51 -8.75
CA ARG A 28 9.68 -13.76 -7.59
C ARG A 28 8.50 -14.68 -7.88
N LEU A 29 7.82 -14.52 -9.01
CA LEU A 29 6.72 -15.41 -9.39
C LEU A 29 7.17 -16.87 -9.56
N ARG A 30 8.40 -17.10 -10.06
CA ARG A 30 8.96 -18.46 -10.13
C ARG A 30 9.31 -19.00 -8.75
N ASP A 31 9.90 -18.17 -7.88
CA ASP A 31 10.22 -18.55 -6.51
C ASP A 31 8.97 -18.88 -5.67
N GLU A 32 7.82 -18.29 -6.03
CA GLU A 32 6.50 -18.56 -5.45
C GLU A 32 5.71 -19.65 -6.19
N TYR A 33 6.37 -20.40 -7.08
CA TYR A 33 5.80 -21.53 -7.82
C TYR A 33 4.49 -21.17 -8.55
N ALA A 34 4.42 -19.99 -9.19
CA ALA A 34 3.17 -19.49 -9.79
C ALA A 34 2.51 -20.43 -10.82
N ASP A 35 3.26 -21.35 -11.41
CA ASP A 35 2.78 -22.33 -12.39
C ASP A 35 2.50 -23.73 -11.80
N ASP A 36 2.72 -23.94 -10.49
CA ASP A 36 2.50 -25.20 -9.79
C ASP A 36 1.65 -25.00 -8.53
N VAL A 37 0.38 -25.37 -8.63
CA VAL A 37 -0.63 -25.18 -7.57
C VAL A 37 -0.29 -25.98 -6.31
N GLU A 38 0.28 -27.18 -6.44
CA GLU A 38 0.59 -28.02 -5.30
C GLU A 38 1.77 -27.43 -4.51
N LEU A 39 2.85 -27.07 -5.20
CA LEU A 39 4.00 -26.42 -4.56
C LEU A 39 3.64 -25.05 -3.99
N GLN A 40 2.77 -24.29 -4.67
CA GLN A 40 2.26 -23.02 -4.14
C GLN A 40 1.48 -23.22 -2.83
N SER A 41 0.62 -24.24 -2.75
CA SER A 41 -0.11 -24.55 -1.53
C SER A 41 0.84 -24.94 -0.39
N GLN A 42 1.82 -25.80 -0.67
CA GLN A 42 2.82 -26.22 0.32
C GLN A 42 3.64 -25.03 0.84
N ARG A 43 4.04 -24.11 -0.05
CA ARG A 43 4.78 -22.90 0.31
C ARG A 43 3.95 -21.96 1.19
N TYR A 44 2.66 -21.82 0.88
CA TYR A 44 1.72 -21.02 1.66
C TYR A 44 1.53 -21.59 3.08
N ASP A 45 1.35 -22.91 3.20
CA ASP A 45 1.19 -23.56 4.51
C ASP A 45 2.45 -23.41 5.38
N GLN A 46 3.64 -23.57 4.78
CA GLN A 46 4.91 -23.32 5.47
C GLN A 46 5.02 -21.88 5.98
N LEU A 47 4.64 -20.90 5.15
CA LEU A 47 4.62 -19.49 5.55
C LEU A 47 3.64 -19.24 6.71
N LEU A 48 2.45 -19.85 6.66
CA LEU A 48 1.48 -19.71 7.75
C LEU A 48 2.02 -20.25 9.07
N ASP A 49 2.69 -21.39 9.04
CA ASP A 49 3.28 -21.98 10.25
C ASP A 49 4.42 -21.14 10.81
N GLU A 50 5.24 -20.52 9.95
CA GLU A 50 6.26 -19.55 10.34
C GLU A 50 5.64 -18.29 10.96
N LEU A 51 4.62 -17.69 10.32
CA LEU A 51 3.97 -16.48 10.80
C LEU A 51 3.25 -16.70 12.14
N ARG A 52 2.65 -17.87 12.36
CA ARG A 52 2.03 -18.23 13.66
C ARG A 52 3.01 -18.27 14.81
N GLN A 53 4.27 -18.57 14.53
CA GLN A 53 5.35 -18.67 15.52
C GLN A 53 6.15 -17.37 15.64
N SER A 54 5.92 -16.43 14.74
CA SER A 54 6.61 -15.14 14.69
C SER A 54 5.99 -14.13 15.67
N PRO A 55 6.76 -13.14 16.15
CA PRO A 55 6.20 -12.02 16.90
C PRO A 55 5.24 -11.21 16.01
N ILE A 56 4.32 -10.46 16.63
CA ILE A 56 3.31 -9.65 15.93
C ILE A 56 3.95 -8.65 14.96
N ALA A 57 5.09 -8.06 15.35
CA ALA A 57 5.89 -7.18 14.52
C ALA A 57 7.37 -7.34 14.85
N ILE A 58 8.21 -7.26 13.82
CA ILE A 58 9.67 -7.18 13.91
C ILE A 58 10.10 -5.79 13.45
N GLU A 59 11.24 -5.29 13.95
CA GLU A 59 11.85 -4.02 13.50
C GLU A 59 10.93 -2.79 13.57
N THR A 60 10.13 -2.67 14.64
CA THR A 60 9.16 -1.57 14.82
C THR A 60 9.80 -0.18 14.81
N ASP A 61 11.04 -0.06 15.29
CA ASP A 61 11.76 1.21 15.35
C ASP A 61 12.25 1.66 13.97
N ALA A 62 12.74 0.73 13.15
CA ALA A 62 13.19 1.00 11.79
C ALA A 62 12.02 1.43 10.88
N ALA A 63 10.85 0.79 11.04
CA ALA A 63 9.64 1.17 10.32
C ALA A 63 9.24 2.62 10.60
N ASN A 64 9.28 3.03 11.87
CA ASN A 64 9.01 4.42 12.25
C ASN A 64 10.03 5.39 11.63
N GLN A 65 11.31 5.07 11.69
CA GLN A 65 12.35 5.94 11.13
C GLN A 65 12.15 6.16 9.64
N GLN A 66 11.92 5.11 8.85
CA GLN A 66 11.72 5.19 7.40
C GLN A 66 10.44 5.93 6.98
N HIS A 67 9.40 5.95 7.83
CA HIS A 67 8.12 6.59 7.52
C HIS A 67 8.03 8.08 7.88
N TYR A 68 8.93 8.62 8.72
CA TYR A 68 8.91 10.02 9.15
C TYR A 68 10.07 10.89 8.62
N GLU A 69 10.85 10.40 7.65
CA GLU A 69 11.98 11.15 7.09
C GLU A 69 11.57 12.31 6.17
N VAL A 70 10.28 12.38 5.77
CA VAL A 70 9.82 13.30 4.73
C VAL A 70 8.73 14.26 5.26
N PRO A 71 8.86 15.59 5.07
CA PRO A 71 7.88 16.56 5.54
C PRO A 71 6.49 16.41 4.90
N ALA A 72 5.43 16.81 5.63
CA ALA A 72 4.05 16.76 5.14
C ALA A 72 3.83 17.48 3.80
N ASP A 73 4.58 18.57 3.54
CA ASP A 73 4.47 19.33 2.28
C ASP A 73 4.84 18.50 1.04
N PHE A 74 5.75 17.53 1.18
CA PHE A 74 6.05 16.60 0.08
C PHE A 74 4.83 15.76 -0.29
N PHE A 75 4.09 15.27 0.72
CA PHE A 75 2.92 14.43 0.50
C PHE A 75 1.77 15.23 -0.11
N ARG A 76 1.63 16.52 0.23
CA ARG A 76 0.67 17.42 -0.44
C ARG A 76 0.96 17.60 -1.93
N LEU A 77 2.20 17.41 -2.37
CA LEU A 77 2.59 17.46 -3.78
C LEU A 77 2.45 16.11 -4.49
N SER A 78 2.39 15.01 -3.74
CA SER A 78 2.51 13.64 -4.28
C SER A 78 1.22 12.83 -4.16
N LEU A 79 0.31 13.21 -3.26
CA LEU A 79 -0.97 12.54 -2.99
C LEU A 79 -2.14 13.44 -3.39
N GLY A 80 -3.35 12.89 -3.41
CA GLY A 80 -4.57 13.65 -3.67
C GLY A 80 -5.05 14.43 -2.45
N GLU A 81 -6.24 15.03 -2.58
CA GLU A 81 -6.84 15.91 -1.57
C GLU A 81 -7.04 15.25 -0.19
N HIS A 82 -7.19 13.91 -0.14
CA HIS A 82 -7.38 13.17 1.10
C HIS A 82 -6.06 12.69 1.72
N LEU A 83 -4.91 12.97 1.08
CA LEU A 83 -3.58 12.51 1.51
C LEU A 83 -3.53 10.99 1.71
N LYS A 84 -4.23 10.24 0.85
CA LYS A 84 -4.40 8.79 1.03
C LYS A 84 -3.12 8.05 0.64
N TYR A 85 -2.31 7.70 1.64
CA TYR A 85 -1.07 6.97 1.43
C TYR A 85 -1.26 5.44 1.40
N SER A 86 -2.18 4.98 0.55
CA SER A 86 -2.47 3.57 0.27
C SER A 86 -3.25 3.44 -1.04
N SER A 87 -3.41 2.23 -1.59
CA SER A 87 -4.01 2.01 -2.92
C SER A 87 -5.35 2.74 -3.11
N CYS A 88 -5.48 3.50 -4.20
CA CYS A 88 -6.73 4.11 -4.62
C CYS A 88 -7.61 3.13 -5.41
N TYR A 89 -8.84 3.54 -5.72
CA TYR A 89 -9.74 2.79 -6.58
C TYR A 89 -9.96 3.54 -7.89
N TRP A 90 -9.66 2.89 -9.01
CA TRP A 90 -9.81 3.45 -10.35
C TRP A 90 -10.86 2.65 -11.12
N ASP A 91 -12.00 3.25 -11.39
CA ASP A 91 -13.01 2.72 -12.30
C ASP A 91 -13.02 3.48 -13.64
N LYS A 92 -14.00 3.16 -14.50
CA LYS A 92 -14.13 3.78 -15.83
C LYS A 92 -14.48 5.27 -15.77
N GLU A 93 -15.03 5.75 -14.66
CA GLU A 93 -15.50 7.12 -14.49
C GLU A 93 -14.47 7.99 -13.74
N THR A 94 -13.47 7.35 -13.11
CA THR A 94 -12.40 8.02 -12.36
C THR A 94 -11.44 8.77 -13.29
N GLN A 95 -11.35 10.09 -13.13
CA GLN A 95 -10.58 10.98 -14.02
C GLN A 95 -9.26 11.45 -13.43
N ASN A 96 -9.13 11.44 -12.11
CA ASN A 96 -7.96 11.98 -11.41
C ASN A 96 -7.73 11.27 -10.07
N LEU A 97 -6.60 11.60 -9.43
CA LEU A 97 -6.18 10.99 -8.18
C LEU A 97 -7.15 11.30 -7.02
N ASP A 98 -7.65 12.53 -6.92
CA ASP A 98 -8.58 12.94 -5.86
C ASP A 98 -9.86 12.08 -5.88
N GLN A 99 -10.43 11.89 -7.07
CA GLN A 99 -11.58 10.99 -7.26
C GLN A 99 -11.23 9.55 -6.90
N ALA A 100 -10.05 9.07 -7.30
CA ALA A 100 -9.62 7.71 -7.00
C ALA A 100 -9.43 7.44 -5.50
N GLU A 101 -8.95 8.45 -4.76
CA GLU A 101 -8.87 8.42 -3.29
C GLU A 101 -10.27 8.36 -2.68
N ALA A 102 -11.16 9.30 -3.05
CA ALA A 102 -12.53 9.37 -2.55
C ALA A 102 -13.32 8.08 -2.82
N HIS A 103 -13.19 7.51 -4.02
CA HIS A 103 -13.84 6.25 -4.39
C HIS A 103 -13.41 5.10 -3.49
N MET A 104 -12.10 4.99 -3.21
CA MET A 104 -11.61 3.94 -2.31
C MET A 104 -12.10 4.14 -0.87
N LEU A 105 -12.10 5.39 -0.38
CA LEU A 105 -12.59 5.70 0.96
C LEU A 105 -14.08 5.38 1.11
N GLN A 106 -14.88 5.71 0.10
CA GLN A 106 -16.29 5.33 0.05
C GLN A 106 -16.47 3.81 0.03
N LEU A 107 -15.63 3.09 -0.70
CA LEU A 107 -15.67 1.64 -0.77
C LEU A 107 -15.35 0.99 0.58
N TYR A 108 -14.45 1.59 1.38
CA TYR A 108 -14.21 1.14 2.76
C TYR A 108 -15.46 1.30 3.63
N VAL A 109 -16.09 2.48 3.61
CA VAL A 109 -17.34 2.75 4.33
C VAL A 109 -18.43 1.74 3.96
N GLN A 110 -18.59 1.46 2.65
CA GLN A 110 -19.57 0.49 2.16
C GLN A 110 -19.26 -0.93 2.62
N ARG A 111 -18.02 -1.40 2.42
CA ARG A 111 -17.66 -2.81 2.67
C ARG A 111 -17.52 -3.14 4.15
N ALA A 112 -17.13 -2.18 4.97
CA ALA A 112 -17.12 -2.32 6.41
C ALA A 112 -18.50 -2.03 7.04
N GLU A 113 -19.51 -1.71 6.21
CA GLU A 113 -20.88 -1.42 6.63
C GLU A 113 -20.96 -0.33 7.71
N LEU A 114 -20.11 0.69 7.58
CA LEU A 114 -20.02 1.76 8.55
C LEU A 114 -21.27 2.63 8.49
N LYS A 115 -21.76 3.02 9.67
CA LYS A 115 -23.00 3.77 9.84
C LYS A 115 -22.81 4.87 10.86
N ASP A 116 -23.58 5.92 10.67
CA ASP A 116 -23.67 7.03 11.60
C ASP A 116 -24.15 6.53 12.98
N GLY A 117 -23.58 7.08 14.06
CA GLY A 117 -23.80 6.65 15.44
C GLY A 117 -22.84 5.55 15.93
N GLN A 118 -21.86 5.13 15.13
CA GLN A 118 -20.89 4.11 15.52
C GLN A 118 -19.63 4.69 16.17
N ASN A 119 -19.09 3.98 17.16
CA ASN A 119 -17.73 4.21 17.63
C ASN A 119 -16.75 3.44 16.75
N ILE A 120 -15.91 4.14 15.99
CA ILE A 120 -15.02 3.56 14.98
C ILE A 120 -13.55 3.73 15.40
N LEU A 121 -12.76 2.67 15.29
CA LEU A 121 -11.30 2.67 15.50
C LEU A 121 -10.59 2.41 14.17
N GLU A 122 -9.78 3.37 13.72
CA GLU A 122 -8.88 3.20 12.56
C GLU A 122 -7.44 2.92 13.05
N LEU A 123 -6.97 1.68 12.87
CA LEU A 123 -5.59 1.30 13.19
C LEU A 123 -4.66 1.64 12.02
N GLY A 124 -3.57 2.37 12.30
CA GLY A 124 -2.63 2.79 11.26
C GLY A 124 -3.20 3.87 10.34
N CYS A 125 -3.84 4.89 10.91
CA CYS A 125 -4.61 5.91 10.17
C CYS A 125 -3.77 6.82 9.25
N GLY A 126 -2.44 6.77 9.33
CA GLY A 126 -1.55 7.59 8.51
C GLY A 126 -1.86 9.09 8.64
N TRP A 127 -2.22 9.73 7.53
CA TRP A 127 -2.63 11.14 7.49
C TRP A 127 -4.09 11.39 7.93
N GLY A 128 -4.78 10.35 8.41
CA GLY A 128 -6.18 10.41 8.82
C GLY A 128 -7.15 10.44 7.65
N SER A 129 -6.76 9.95 6.46
CA SER A 129 -7.57 10.05 5.24
C SER A 129 -8.96 9.44 5.41
N LEU A 130 -9.06 8.23 5.97
CA LEU A 130 -10.35 7.59 6.23
C LEU A 130 -11.03 8.18 7.46
N THR A 131 -10.31 8.41 8.57
CA THR A 131 -10.84 9.09 9.76
C THR A 131 -11.58 10.39 9.41
N LEU A 132 -10.94 11.29 8.67
CA LEU A 132 -11.50 12.58 8.29
C LEU A 132 -12.66 12.43 7.30
N PHE A 133 -12.55 11.47 6.38
CA PHE A 133 -13.62 11.15 5.44
C PHE A 133 -14.87 10.64 6.16
N MET A 134 -14.71 9.71 7.11
CA MET A 134 -15.79 9.21 7.94
C MET A 134 -16.39 10.31 8.80
N ALA A 135 -15.58 11.14 9.47
CA ALA A 135 -16.07 12.24 10.30
C ALA A 135 -16.95 13.24 9.52
N LYS A 136 -16.70 13.41 8.21
CA LYS A 136 -17.53 14.25 7.33
C LYS A 136 -18.85 13.57 6.92
N GLN A 137 -18.84 12.25 6.72
CA GLN A 137 -19.99 11.50 6.21
C GLN A 137 -20.89 10.91 7.30
N LEU A 138 -20.31 10.55 8.45
CA LEU A 138 -20.91 9.87 9.60
C LEU A 138 -20.65 10.73 10.86
N PRO A 139 -21.31 11.89 11.00
CA PRO A 139 -20.96 12.89 12.01
C PRO A 139 -21.43 12.58 13.46
N ASN A 140 -22.23 11.55 13.69
CA ASN A 140 -22.86 11.24 14.98
C ASN A 140 -22.35 9.95 15.63
#